data_AF-A0A7J8CQQ3-F1
#
_entry.id   AF-A0A7J8CQQ3-F1
#
_cell.length_a   1.000
_cell.length_b   1.000
_cell.length_c   1.000
_cell.angle_alpha   90.00
_cell.angle_beta   90.00
_cell.angle_gamma   90.00
#
_symmetry.space_group_name_H-M   'P 1'
#
loop_
_entity.id
_entity.type
_entity.pdbx_description
1 polymer ?
#
loop_
_entity_poly.entity_id
_entity_poly.type
_entity_poly.pdbx_seq_one_letter_code
_entity_poly.pdbx_strand_id
1 'polypeptide(L)'
;MESGAASSMSQFGFTSRYDSSHLTFLPSGPFRLGTPVFPSSLGLLFLKVLVPFLGHSHTYPSPARFLDAYAEHKLRFWAVTAENEPSAGLLSGYPFQCLGFTPEHQRDFIARDLGPTLANSTHRNVRLLMLDDQRLLLPRWAQVVLADPEAAKYVHGIAVHWYLDFLAPAKATLGETHRLFPDTMLFASEACVGSKFWEQSVRLGSWDRGMQYSHSIITNLLYHVVGWTDWNLALNPEGGPNWVRNFVDSPIIVDIAKDTFYKQPMFYHLGHFSKFIPEGSQRVGLAASEKNDLDAVALMHPDGSAVVVVLNRSSKDVPFTIKDPAVGFLETISPAYSIHTYLWRRQ
;
A
#
# COMPACT_ATOMS: atom_id res chain seq x y z
N MET A 1 3.94 -52.59 25.41
CA MET A 1 3.93 -52.50 26.89
C MET A 1 3.44 -51.10 27.24
N GLU A 2 2.17 -50.74 27.07
CA GLU A 2 0.91 -51.35 27.60
C GLU A 2 0.77 -51.15 29.11
N SER A 3 -0.39 -50.82 29.68
CA SER A 3 -1.72 -50.40 29.15
C SER A 3 -2.45 -49.65 30.29
N GLY A 4 -3.45 -48.77 30.08
CA GLY A 4 -4.86 -49.06 29.74
C GLY A 4 -5.68 -49.52 30.97
N ALA A 5 -6.91 -49.06 31.26
CA ALA A 5 -7.75 -48.05 30.60
C ALA A 5 -8.93 -47.58 31.51
N ALA A 6 -9.79 -46.72 30.94
CA ALA A 6 -11.09 -46.13 31.36
C ALA A 6 -12.00 -46.93 32.35
N SER A 7 -13.00 -46.34 33.04
CA SER A 7 -13.93 -45.23 32.67
C SER A 7 -14.51 -44.53 33.95
N SER A 8 -15.64 -43.80 34.09
CA SER A 8 -16.89 -43.68 33.31
C SER A 8 -17.68 -42.33 33.45
N MET A 9 -18.95 -42.36 33.88
CA MET A 9 -20.07 -41.39 33.79
C MET A 9 -20.95 -41.51 35.07
N SER A 10 -21.85 -40.59 35.50
CA SER A 10 -22.27 -39.26 35.01
C SER A 10 -23.24 -38.52 35.97
N GLN A 11 -23.27 -37.18 35.87
CA GLN A 11 -24.44 -36.28 36.00
C GLN A 11 -25.12 -35.94 37.35
N PHE A 12 -25.84 -34.81 37.30
CA PHE A 12 -26.72 -34.13 38.28
C PHE A 12 -26.04 -33.48 39.51
N GLY A 13 -26.23 -32.19 39.80
CA GLY A 13 -26.83 -31.10 39.00
C GLY A 13 -27.42 -29.99 39.87
N PHE A 14 -27.29 -28.73 39.47
CA PHE A 14 -28.01 -27.60 40.08
C PHE A 14 -28.41 -26.54 39.04
N THR A 15 -29.54 -25.88 39.28
CA THR A 15 -30.21 -24.97 38.34
C THR A 15 -29.99 -23.50 38.68
N SER A 16 -29.88 -22.67 37.65
CA SER A 16 -30.22 -21.25 37.73
C SER A 16 -31.16 -20.92 36.58
N ARG A 17 -32.22 -20.16 36.85
CA ARG A 17 -33.25 -19.81 35.85
C ARG A 17 -32.87 -18.48 35.21
N TYR A 18 -32.91 -18.43 33.88
CA TYR A 18 -33.11 -17.19 33.15
C TYR A 18 -34.55 -17.17 32.65
N ASP A 19 -35.22 -16.02 32.82
CA ASP A 19 -36.57 -15.82 32.29
C ASP A 19 -36.49 -15.51 30.79
N SER A 20 -37.39 -16.11 30.01
CA SER A 20 -37.38 -16.06 28.55
C SER A 20 -38.78 -15.72 27.99
N SER A 21 -39.40 -14.66 28.51
CA SER A 21 -40.69 -14.18 28.02
C SER A 21 -40.69 -12.66 27.76
N HIS A 22 -40.32 -12.26 26.53
CA HIS A 22 -40.86 -11.13 25.75
C HIS A 22 -39.98 -10.82 24.51
N LEU A 23 -39.95 -11.75 23.55
CA LEU A 23 -39.43 -11.49 22.19
C LEU A 23 -40.46 -11.99 21.17
N THR A 24 -41.33 -11.08 20.73
CA THR A 24 -42.40 -11.38 19.78
C THR A 24 -41.80 -11.57 18.39
N PHE A 25 -41.74 -12.81 17.91
CA PHE A 25 -41.33 -13.11 16.53
C PHE A 25 -42.36 -12.52 15.55
N LEU A 26 -41.92 -11.52 14.76
CA LEU A 26 -42.60 -11.13 13.52
C LEU A 26 -41.95 -11.88 12.34
N PRO A 27 -42.74 -12.31 11.34
CA PRO A 27 -42.29 -13.27 10.34
C PRO A 27 -41.28 -12.68 9.35
N SER A 28 -40.41 -13.55 8.84
CA SER A 28 -39.38 -13.24 7.84
C SER A 28 -39.99 -12.75 6.52
N GLY A 29 -39.81 -11.47 6.22
CA GLY A 29 -40.05 -10.85 4.91
C GLY A 29 -38.80 -10.13 4.40
N PRO A 30 -38.59 -10.01 3.08
CA PRO A 30 -37.37 -9.46 2.52
C PRO A 30 -37.31 -7.94 2.68
N PHE A 31 -36.59 -7.46 3.70
CA PHE A 31 -36.22 -6.04 3.83
C PHE A 31 -35.25 -5.64 2.71
N ARG A 32 -35.81 -5.23 1.57
CA ARG A 32 -35.08 -4.51 0.52
C ARG A 32 -34.71 -3.13 1.04
N LEU A 33 -33.50 -2.97 1.57
CA LEU A 33 -32.89 -1.65 1.72
C LEU A 33 -32.68 -1.07 0.32
N GLY A 34 -33.50 -0.08 -0.02
CA GLY A 34 -33.45 0.62 -1.30
C GLY A 34 -32.16 1.42 -1.45
N THR A 35 -31.67 1.45 -2.68
CA THR A 35 -30.49 2.22 -3.10
C THR A 35 -30.70 3.74 -3.01
N PRO A 36 -29.62 4.53 -3.16
CA PRO A 36 -29.47 5.17 -4.46
C PRO A 36 -28.23 4.68 -5.22
N VAL A 37 -28.47 4.28 -6.47
CA VAL A 37 -27.48 4.06 -7.54
C VAL A 37 -27.98 4.90 -8.71
N PHE A 38 -27.08 5.27 -9.63
CA PHE A 38 -27.28 6.17 -10.78
C PHE A 38 -27.31 7.67 -10.41
N PRO A 39 -26.81 8.56 -11.29
CA PRO A 39 -26.33 8.32 -12.66
C PRO A 39 -24.80 8.09 -12.82
N SER A 40 -24.11 7.42 -11.90
CA SER A 40 -22.95 6.63 -12.34
C SER A 40 -23.46 5.41 -13.13
N SER A 41 -22.88 5.13 -14.30
CA SER A 41 -23.19 3.91 -15.06
C SER A 41 -22.57 2.72 -14.34
N LEU A 42 -23.41 1.98 -13.60
CA LEU A 42 -23.03 1.02 -12.55
C LEU A 42 -22.40 1.68 -11.30
N GLY A 43 -22.39 0.96 -10.19
CA GLY A 43 -21.84 1.41 -8.91
C GLY A 43 -21.96 0.35 -7.81
N LEU A 44 -20.90 0.23 -6.99
CA LEU A 44 -20.76 -0.66 -5.83
C LEU A 44 -19.60 -0.16 -4.96
N LEU A 45 -19.54 -0.63 -3.70
CA LEU A 45 -18.68 -0.13 -2.60
C LEU A 45 -17.98 -1.33 -1.91
N PHE A 46 -17.02 -1.20 -0.98
CA PHE A 46 -16.23 -0.04 -0.52
C PHE A 46 -14.83 -0.12 -1.24
N LEU A 47 -13.61 0.21 -0.74
CA LEU A 47 -13.15 0.61 0.60
C LEU A 47 -12.16 1.81 0.61
N LYS A 48 -11.43 2.11 -0.47
CA LYS A 48 -10.96 3.49 -0.68
C LYS A 48 -12.21 4.36 -0.94
N VAL A 49 -12.18 5.63 -0.51
CA VAL A 49 -13.40 6.45 -0.39
C VAL A 49 -13.80 7.02 -1.75
N LEU A 50 -14.75 6.37 -2.42
CA LEU A 50 -15.35 6.86 -3.66
C LEU A 50 -15.94 8.25 -3.46
N VAL A 51 -15.55 9.22 -4.30
CA VAL A 51 -16.16 10.57 -4.32
C VAL A 51 -16.81 10.84 -5.69
N PRO A 52 -17.98 10.23 -5.98
CA PRO A 52 -18.68 10.47 -7.23
C PRO A 52 -19.17 11.91 -7.31
N PHE A 53 -18.67 12.67 -8.29
CA PHE A 53 -19.22 13.98 -8.63
C PHE A 53 -20.06 13.88 -9.90
N LEU A 54 -21.33 14.28 -9.78
CA LEU A 54 -22.13 14.79 -10.89
C LEU A 54 -22.65 16.16 -10.49
N GLY A 55 -22.69 17.08 -11.46
CA GLY A 55 -22.99 18.48 -11.21
C GLY A 55 -24.37 18.68 -10.55
N HIS A 56 -24.43 19.65 -9.64
CA HIS A 56 -25.66 20.20 -9.04
C HIS A 56 -26.48 19.24 -8.14
N SER A 57 -25.89 18.71 -7.06
CA SER A 57 -26.67 18.48 -5.81
C SER A 57 -25.79 18.39 -4.55
N HIS A 58 -26.27 18.91 -3.41
CA HIS A 58 -25.57 18.89 -2.10
C HIS A 58 -25.71 17.54 -1.36
N THR A 59 -25.73 16.40 -2.07
CA THR A 59 -26.30 15.15 -1.55
C THR A 59 -25.37 13.94 -1.51
N TYR A 60 -24.08 14.10 -1.85
CA TYR A 60 -23.07 13.06 -1.67
C TYR A 60 -22.38 13.18 -0.29
N PRO A 61 -21.96 12.06 0.34
CA PRO A 61 -21.14 12.12 1.53
C PRO A 61 -19.74 12.63 1.17
N SER A 62 -19.44 13.88 1.52
CA SER A 62 -18.11 14.44 1.33
C SER A 62 -17.05 13.66 2.12
N PRO A 63 -15.77 13.66 1.70
CA PRO A 63 -14.68 13.03 2.46
C PRO A 63 -14.59 13.49 3.92
N ALA A 64 -15.01 14.73 4.21
CA ALA A 64 -15.17 15.20 5.59
C ALA A 64 -16.05 14.25 6.43
N ARG A 65 -17.19 13.76 5.91
CA ARG A 65 -18.08 12.84 6.65
C ARG A 65 -17.46 11.46 6.91
N PHE A 66 -16.57 10.98 6.04
CA PHE A 66 -15.79 9.77 6.29
C PHE A 66 -14.76 10.00 7.41
N LEU A 67 -14.05 11.14 7.35
CA LEU A 67 -13.06 11.53 8.35
C LEU A 67 -13.71 11.84 9.71
N ASP A 68 -14.92 12.41 9.73
CA ASP A 68 -15.75 12.63 10.92
C ASP A 68 -16.12 11.29 11.59
N ALA A 69 -16.67 10.34 10.84
CA ALA A 69 -17.05 9.02 11.36
C ALA A 69 -15.84 8.26 11.95
N TYR A 70 -14.67 8.36 11.31
CA TYR A 70 -13.44 7.77 11.87
C TYR A 70 -12.93 8.53 13.11
N ALA A 71 -13.12 9.85 13.18
CA ALA A 71 -12.77 10.65 14.36
C ALA A 71 -13.67 10.35 15.57
N GLU A 72 -14.94 10.00 15.38
CA GLU A 72 -15.81 9.44 16.44
C GLU A 72 -15.22 8.16 17.04
N HIS A 73 -14.64 7.30 16.19
CA HIS A 73 -13.87 6.12 16.58
C HIS A 73 -12.42 6.42 17.02
N LYS A 74 -12.05 7.70 17.20
CA LYS A 74 -10.73 8.20 17.62
C LYS A 74 -9.58 7.90 16.65
N LEU A 75 -9.89 7.50 15.43
CA LEU A 75 -8.93 7.32 14.35
C LEU A 75 -8.69 8.66 13.64
N ARG A 76 -7.46 8.88 13.17
CA ARG A 76 -7.06 10.09 12.44
C ARG A 76 -6.21 9.69 11.24
N PHE A 77 -6.45 10.33 10.10
CA PHE A 77 -5.70 10.09 8.88
C PHE A 77 -4.51 11.05 8.76
N TRP A 78 -3.39 10.55 8.24
CA TRP A 78 -2.29 11.38 7.76
C TRP A 78 -2.62 11.96 6.38
N ALA A 79 -3.11 11.11 5.47
CA ALA A 79 -3.43 11.47 4.10
C ALA A 79 -4.69 10.75 3.59
N VAL A 80 -5.23 11.26 2.47
CA VAL A 80 -6.19 10.61 1.58
C VAL A 80 -5.71 10.74 0.13
N THR A 81 -6.07 9.78 -0.73
CA THR A 81 -5.85 9.87 -2.18
C THR A 81 -7.09 10.43 -2.87
N ALA A 82 -6.93 11.01 -4.07
CA ALA A 82 -8.03 11.69 -4.77
C ALA A 82 -9.10 10.73 -5.31
N GLU A 83 -8.69 9.55 -5.81
CA GLU A 83 -9.50 8.39 -6.19
C GLU A 83 -8.54 7.20 -6.41
N ASN A 84 -9.01 5.95 -6.30
CA ASN A 84 -8.20 4.75 -6.57
C ASN A 84 -8.14 4.40 -8.06
N GLU A 85 -6.93 4.26 -8.61
CA GLU A 85 -6.68 3.88 -10.00
C GLU A 85 -7.68 4.49 -11.01
N PRO A 86 -7.94 5.81 -11.03
CA PRO A 86 -9.07 6.34 -11.78
C PRO A 86 -8.87 6.31 -13.31
N SER A 87 -7.73 5.83 -13.83
CA SER A 87 -7.63 5.41 -15.23
C SER A 87 -8.44 4.12 -15.50
N ALA A 88 -8.61 3.24 -14.51
CA ALA A 88 -9.45 2.05 -14.57
C ALA A 88 -10.91 2.39 -14.87
N GLY A 89 -11.47 3.43 -14.23
CA GLY A 89 -12.83 3.89 -14.46
C GLY A 89 -13.08 4.53 -15.83
N LEU A 90 -12.04 4.66 -16.67
CA LEU A 90 -12.15 5.03 -18.09
C LEU A 90 -12.21 3.79 -19.01
N LEU A 91 -12.00 2.59 -18.48
CA LEU A 91 -12.03 1.33 -19.23
C LEU A 91 -13.44 0.72 -19.20
N SER A 92 -14.08 0.64 -20.37
CA SER A 92 -15.39 -0.01 -20.51
C SER A 92 -15.32 -1.49 -20.12
N GLY A 93 -16.15 -1.90 -19.16
CA GLY A 93 -16.17 -3.28 -18.65
C GLY A 93 -15.09 -3.59 -17.61
N TYR A 94 -14.47 -2.60 -16.97
CA TYR A 94 -13.58 -2.83 -15.82
C TYR A 94 -14.31 -3.65 -14.73
N PRO A 95 -13.72 -4.73 -14.18
CA PRO A 95 -14.49 -5.78 -13.53
C PRO A 95 -14.93 -5.51 -12.08
N PHE A 96 -14.36 -4.51 -11.39
CA PHE A 96 -14.67 -4.19 -9.99
C PHE A 96 -14.80 -2.69 -9.72
N GLN A 97 -14.90 -2.29 -8.44
CA GLN A 97 -15.09 -0.90 -8.01
C GLN A 97 -14.01 0.03 -8.56
N CYS A 98 -14.43 1.09 -9.26
CA CYS A 98 -13.58 2.16 -9.81
C CYS A 98 -14.41 3.42 -10.08
N LEU A 99 -13.77 4.60 -10.16
CA LEU A 99 -14.41 5.84 -10.61
C LEU A 99 -13.46 6.58 -11.58
N GLY A 100 -13.96 6.94 -12.77
CA GLY A 100 -13.13 7.41 -13.88
C GLY A 100 -12.79 8.90 -13.85
N PHE A 101 -11.50 9.24 -13.83
CA PHE A 101 -11.03 10.63 -13.98
C PHE A 101 -9.92 10.74 -15.02
N THR A 102 -10.05 11.71 -15.93
CA THR A 102 -8.94 12.21 -16.75
C THR A 102 -8.01 13.12 -15.91
N PRO A 103 -6.78 13.42 -16.38
CA PRO A 103 -5.95 14.53 -15.86
C PRO A 103 -6.73 15.80 -15.55
N GLU A 104 -7.52 16.23 -16.53
CA GLU A 104 -8.24 17.48 -16.51
C GLU A 104 -9.43 17.42 -15.53
N HIS A 105 -10.07 16.25 -15.38
CA HIS A 105 -11.13 16.04 -14.37
C HIS A 105 -10.56 15.96 -12.94
N GLN A 106 -9.46 15.23 -12.70
CA GLN A 106 -8.86 15.14 -11.37
C GLN A 106 -8.36 16.52 -10.91
N ARG A 107 -7.72 17.30 -11.80
CA ARG A 107 -7.35 18.70 -11.54
C ARG A 107 -8.55 19.54 -11.14
N ASP A 108 -9.60 19.58 -11.96
CA ASP A 108 -10.76 20.44 -11.74
C ASP A 108 -11.51 20.09 -10.45
N PHE A 109 -11.64 18.79 -10.15
CA PHE A 109 -12.23 18.28 -8.91
C PHE A 109 -11.40 18.64 -7.66
N ILE A 110 -10.06 18.56 -7.74
CA ILE A 110 -9.17 18.99 -6.65
C ILE A 110 -9.29 20.50 -6.42
N ALA A 111 -9.27 21.31 -7.48
CA ALA A 111 -9.30 22.77 -7.39
C ALA A 111 -10.63 23.33 -6.88
N ARG A 112 -11.76 22.78 -7.35
CA ARG A 112 -13.11 23.35 -7.11
C ARG A 112 -13.84 22.72 -5.93
N ASP A 113 -13.67 21.42 -5.70
CA ASP A 113 -14.52 20.66 -4.79
C ASP A 113 -13.71 20.07 -3.62
N LEU A 114 -12.78 19.14 -3.89
CA LEU A 114 -12.12 18.34 -2.86
C LEU A 114 -11.18 19.18 -1.98
N GLY A 115 -10.30 19.97 -2.59
CA GLY A 115 -9.35 20.84 -1.88
C GLY A 115 -10.05 21.86 -0.99
N PRO A 116 -10.98 22.68 -1.52
CA PRO A 116 -11.78 23.61 -0.72
C PRO A 116 -12.60 22.92 0.37
N THR A 117 -13.20 21.74 0.11
CA THR A 117 -13.97 21.00 1.12
C THR A 117 -13.10 20.52 2.28
N LEU A 118 -11.92 19.97 2.00
CA LEU A 118 -10.97 19.55 3.05
C LEU A 118 -10.44 20.75 3.82
N ALA A 119 -10.02 21.82 3.13
CA ALA A 119 -9.45 23.02 3.76
C ALA A 119 -10.44 23.76 4.70
N ASN A 120 -11.73 23.78 4.35
CA ASN A 120 -12.78 24.38 5.18
C ASN A 120 -13.28 23.47 6.31
N SER A 121 -12.83 22.22 6.37
CA SER A 121 -13.25 21.26 7.41
C SER A 121 -12.40 21.32 8.68
N THR A 122 -12.86 20.59 9.70
CA THR A 122 -12.08 20.18 10.88
C THR A 122 -10.82 19.38 10.51
N HIS A 123 -10.82 18.70 9.36
CA HIS A 123 -9.78 17.79 8.90
C HIS A 123 -8.74 18.43 7.97
N ARG A 124 -8.69 19.76 7.86
CA ARG A 124 -7.78 20.53 6.98
C ARG A 124 -6.27 20.25 7.10
N ASN A 125 -5.85 19.46 8.10
CA ASN A 125 -4.48 19.00 8.27
C ASN A 125 -4.18 17.65 7.56
N VAL A 126 -5.21 16.92 7.15
CA VAL A 126 -5.09 15.68 6.36
C VAL A 126 -4.54 16.05 4.98
N ARG A 127 -3.50 15.33 4.55
CA ARG A 127 -2.84 15.56 3.27
C ARG A 127 -3.65 14.97 2.12
N LEU A 128 -3.64 15.64 0.97
CA LEU A 128 -4.22 15.11 -0.27
C LEU A 128 -3.10 14.64 -1.20
N LEU A 129 -3.19 13.39 -1.65
CA LEU A 129 -2.30 12.82 -2.66
C LEU A 129 -3.06 12.68 -3.98
N MET A 130 -2.45 13.13 -5.08
CA MET A 130 -2.94 12.89 -6.44
C MET A 130 -2.37 11.57 -7.01
N LEU A 131 -2.71 11.23 -8.27
CA LEU A 131 -2.40 9.96 -8.93
C LEU A 131 -3.12 8.76 -8.26
N ASP A 132 -2.48 8.02 -7.36
CA ASP A 132 -2.93 6.73 -6.78
C ASP A 132 -3.25 5.67 -7.86
N ASP A 133 -2.35 5.59 -8.85
CA ASP A 133 -2.43 4.71 -10.03
C ASP A 133 -1.01 4.47 -10.59
N GLN A 134 -0.89 3.74 -11.69
CA GLN A 134 0.39 3.24 -12.22
C GLN A 134 1.35 4.39 -12.57
N ARG A 135 2.62 4.27 -12.15
CA ARG A 135 3.65 5.26 -12.50
C ARG A 135 3.89 5.44 -14.01
N LEU A 136 3.33 4.60 -14.88
CA LEU A 136 3.31 4.79 -16.34
C LEU A 136 2.55 6.08 -16.77
N LEU A 137 1.62 6.58 -15.96
CA LEU A 137 0.88 7.83 -16.22
C LEU A 137 1.73 9.10 -15.93
N LEU A 138 2.90 8.93 -15.31
CA LEU A 138 3.86 10.01 -15.05
C LEU A 138 4.86 10.19 -16.21
N PRO A 139 5.35 11.42 -16.47
CA PRO A 139 5.08 12.66 -15.74
C PRO A 139 3.77 13.37 -16.17
N ARG A 140 3.11 12.93 -17.25
CA ARG A 140 1.99 13.65 -17.88
C ARG A 140 0.86 13.98 -16.89
N TRP A 141 0.50 13.04 -16.01
CA TRP A 141 -0.63 13.26 -15.10
C TRP A 141 -0.32 14.34 -14.06
N ALA A 142 0.88 14.31 -13.46
CA ALA A 142 1.41 15.39 -12.61
C ALA A 142 1.49 16.73 -13.34
N GLN A 143 1.92 16.75 -14.60
CA GLN A 143 1.98 17.98 -15.41
C GLN A 143 0.63 18.68 -15.59
N VAL A 144 -0.49 17.95 -15.69
CA VAL A 144 -1.81 18.60 -15.86
C VAL A 144 -2.36 19.13 -14.54
N VAL A 145 -2.18 18.39 -13.44
CA VAL A 145 -2.71 18.78 -12.13
C VAL A 145 -1.86 19.87 -11.50
N LEU A 146 -0.53 19.76 -11.53
CA LEU A 146 0.37 20.65 -10.79
C LEU A 146 0.81 21.91 -11.56
N ALA A 147 0.56 21.98 -12.88
CA ALA A 147 0.72 23.23 -13.62
C ALA A 147 -0.44 24.22 -13.40
N ASP A 148 -1.54 23.80 -12.77
CA ASP A 148 -2.63 24.66 -12.35
C ASP A 148 -2.47 25.02 -10.86
N PRO A 149 -2.19 26.29 -10.51
CA PRO A 149 -1.98 26.69 -9.12
C PRO A 149 -3.22 26.51 -8.24
N GLU A 150 -4.43 26.50 -8.81
CA GLU A 150 -5.67 26.33 -8.05
C GLU A 150 -5.87 24.87 -7.61
N ALA A 151 -5.33 23.90 -8.34
CA ALA A 151 -5.25 22.51 -7.89
C ALA A 151 -3.99 22.27 -7.04
N ALA A 152 -2.82 22.73 -7.50
CA ALA A 152 -1.52 22.45 -6.89
C ALA A 152 -1.44 22.87 -5.41
N LYS A 153 -2.06 24.00 -5.04
CA LYS A 153 -2.10 24.50 -3.64
C LYS A 153 -2.76 23.55 -2.62
N TYR A 154 -3.53 22.55 -3.09
CA TYR A 154 -4.15 21.53 -2.25
C TYR A 154 -3.43 20.17 -2.29
N VAL A 155 -2.57 19.93 -3.28
CA VAL A 155 -1.85 18.65 -3.43
C VAL A 155 -0.58 18.65 -2.59
N HIS A 156 -0.45 17.66 -1.71
CA HIS A 156 0.76 17.44 -0.90
C HIS A 156 1.78 16.53 -1.60
N GLY A 157 1.31 15.58 -2.41
CA GLY A 157 2.13 14.55 -3.01
C GLY A 157 1.43 13.77 -4.11
N ILE A 158 2.17 12.83 -4.68
CA ILE A 158 1.81 11.99 -5.83
C ILE A 158 1.94 10.53 -5.37
N ALA A 159 0.81 9.84 -5.22
CA ALA A 159 0.73 8.44 -4.83
C ALA A 159 0.92 7.52 -6.06
N VAL A 160 1.79 6.49 -6.03
CA VAL A 160 2.13 5.64 -7.20
C VAL A 160 1.86 4.15 -6.97
N HIS A 161 1.34 3.45 -7.98
CA HIS A 161 1.20 1.99 -8.03
C HIS A 161 2.25 1.36 -8.97
N TRP A 162 2.60 0.09 -8.73
CA TRP A 162 3.74 -0.60 -9.38
C TRP A 162 3.41 -1.63 -10.48
N TYR A 163 2.14 -1.93 -10.76
CA TYR A 163 1.80 -3.18 -11.47
C TYR A 163 2.28 -3.23 -12.92
N LEU A 164 2.44 -2.06 -13.54
CA LEU A 164 2.95 -1.88 -14.90
C LEU A 164 4.43 -1.45 -14.96
N ASP A 165 5.19 -1.63 -13.87
CA ASP A 165 6.60 -1.20 -13.75
C ASP A 165 7.52 -1.71 -14.87
N PHE A 166 7.19 -2.85 -15.47
CA PHE A 166 7.93 -3.47 -16.57
C PHE A 166 7.77 -2.75 -17.92
N LEU A 167 6.80 -1.83 -18.06
CA LEU A 167 6.56 -1.08 -19.30
C LEU A 167 7.38 0.20 -19.42
N ALA A 168 7.91 0.75 -18.31
CA ALA A 168 8.71 1.98 -18.34
C ALA A 168 9.76 2.01 -17.22
N PRO A 169 10.99 2.51 -17.45
CA PRO A 169 11.99 2.65 -16.39
C PRO A 169 11.61 3.77 -15.40
N ALA A 170 11.92 3.56 -14.12
CA ALA A 170 11.64 4.52 -13.04
C ALA A 170 12.21 5.93 -13.31
N LYS A 171 13.36 6.04 -13.99
CA LYS A 171 13.97 7.32 -14.39
C LYS A 171 13.05 8.18 -15.26
N ALA A 172 12.33 7.57 -16.21
CA ALA A 172 11.47 8.28 -17.16
C ALA A 172 10.10 8.67 -16.58
N THR A 173 9.78 8.18 -15.37
CA THR A 173 8.47 8.33 -14.73
C THR A 173 8.63 9.08 -13.39
N LEU A 174 9.12 8.40 -12.36
CA LEU A 174 9.41 8.98 -11.04
C LEU A 174 10.51 10.06 -11.12
N GLY A 175 11.63 9.74 -11.75
CA GLY A 175 12.78 10.65 -11.86
C GLY A 175 12.45 11.96 -12.60
N GLU A 176 11.79 11.86 -13.75
CA GLU A 176 11.35 13.04 -14.51
C GLU A 176 10.25 13.83 -13.78
N THR A 177 9.37 13.17 -13.03
CA THR A 177 8.34 13.86 -12.22
C THR A 177 8.97 14.67 -11.09
N HIS A 178 9.91 14.09 -10.34
CA HIS A 178 10.64 14.82 -9.30
C HIS A 178 11.52 15.94 -9.90
N ARG A 179 12.06 15.77 -11.11
CA ARG A 179 12.80 16.83 -11.83
C ARG A 179 11.91 18.03 -12.21
N LEU A 180 10.61 17.81 -12.40
CA LEU A 180 9.63 18.85 -12.73
C LEU A 180 8.97 19.47 -11.50
N PHE A 181 8.69 18.67 -10.47
CA PHE A 181 7.96 19.04 -9.26
C PHE A 181 8.71 18.57 -7.99
N PRO A 182 9.92 19.09 -7.71
CA PRO A 182 10.79 18.56 -6.66
C PRO A 182 10.20 18.68 -5.25
N ASP A 183 9.42 19.73 -5.00
CA ASP A 183 8.77 20.00 -3.70
C ASP A 183 7.45 19.21 -3.50
N THR A 184 6.97 18.49 -4.52
CA THR A 184 5.82 17.59 -4.42
C THR A 184 6.33 16.16 -4.22
N MET A 185 6.06 15.57 -3.04
CA MET A 185 6.62 14.26 -2.72
C MET A 185 6.00 13.13 -3.55
N LEU A 186 6.79 12.09 -3.84
CA LEU A 186 6.32 10.84 -4.45
C LEU A 186 6.17 9.78 -3.35
N PHE A 187 5.09 9.00 -3.35
CA PHE A 187 4.81 7.98 -2.34
C PHE A 187 4.24 6.72 -3.00
N ALA A 188 4.83 5.54 -2.78
CA ALA A 188 4.24 4.30 -3.30
C ALA A 188 3.11 3.84 -2.38
N SER A 189 1.88 4.02 -2.85
CA SER A 189 0.65 3.78 -2.09
C SER A 189 0.12 2.34 -2.21
N GLU A 190 0.54 1.60 -3.23
CA GLU A 190 0.08 0.22 -3.43
C GLU A 190 1.07 -0.63 -4.24
N ALA A 191 1.27 -1.86 -3.76
CA ALA A 191 1.98 -2.91 -4.47
C ALA A 191 1.57 -4.32 -4.01
N CYS A 192 1.35 -5.23 -4.94
CA CYS A 192 1.36 -6.69 -4.70
C CYS A 192 1.78 -7.50 -5.95
N VAL A 193 2.06 -8.79 -5.77
CA VAL A 193 2.45 -9.75 -6.83
C VAL A 193 1.37 -10.81 -7.02
N GLY A 194 1.38 -11.53 -8.14
CA GLY A 194 0.35 -12.53 -8.44
C GLY A 194 -0.92 -11.99 -9.09
N SER A 195 -0.97 -10.69 -9.41
CA SER A 195 -2.07 -10.03 -10.12
C SER A 195 -2.08 -10.23 -11.64
N LYS A 196 -1.02 -10.82 -12.22
CA LYS A 196 -0.93 -11.08 -13.67
C LYS A 196 -1.59 -12.43 -13.99
N PHE A 197 -2.38 -12.52 -15.06
CA PHE A 197 -3.19 -13.71 -15.37
C PHE A 197 -2.42 -15.04 -15.58
N TRP A 198 -1.10 -14.97 -15.75
CA TRP A 198 -0.21 -16.13 -15.90
C TRP A 198 0.59 -16.46 -14.63
N GLU A 199 0.45 -15.67 -13.56
CA GLU A 199 1.05 -15.96 -12.25
C GLU A 199 0.05 -16.71 -11.37
N GLN A 200 0.54 -17.70 -10.61
CA GLN A 200 -0.22 -18.23 -9.47
C GLN A 200 -0.35 -17.14 -8.40
N SER A 201 -1.56 -16.85 -7.94
CA SER A 201 -1.83 -15.79 -6.96
C SER A 201 -0.97 -15.91 -5.71
N VAL A 202 -1.11 -16.98 -4.92
CA VAL A 202 -0.23 -17.26 -3.76
C VAL A 202 0.86 -18.27 -4.12
N ARG A 203 2.13 -17.96 -3.85
CA ARG A 203 3.27 -18.89 -3.95
C ARG A 203 4.00 -18.96 -2.61
N LEU A 204 3.61 -19.92 -1.76
CA LEU A 204 4.24 -20.13 -0.45
C LEU A 204 5.76 -20.37 -0.59
N GLY A 205 6.55 -19.59 0.14
CA GLY A 205 8.02 -19.67 0.15
C GLY A 205 8.73 -19.04 -1.05
N SER A 206 8.03 -18.29 -1.93
CA SER A 206 8.66 -17.72 -3.13
C SER A 206 9.68 -16.62 -2.82
N TRP A 207 10.97 -16.96 -2.91
CA TRP A 207 12.07 -16.01 -2.74
C TRP A 207 12.07 -14.92 -3.83
N ASP A 208 11.74 -15.28 -5.08
CA ASP A 208 11.59 -14.32 -6.20
C ASP A 208 10.64 -13.17 -5.88
N ARG A 209 9.57 -13.44 -5.11
CA ARG A 209 8.60 -12.44 -4.69
C ARG A 209 9.13 -11.54 -3.58
N GLY A 210 9.90 -12.09 -2.64
CA GLY A 210 10.70 -11.29 -1.71
C GLY A 210 11.66 -10.35 -2.45
N MET A 211 12.46 -10.89 -3.37
CA MET A 211 13.41 -10.11 -4.17
C MET A 211 12.75 -8.98 -4.98
N GLN A 212 11.55 -9.22 -5.53
CA GLN A 212 10.76 -8.18 -6.22
C GLN A 212 10.38 -7.01 -5.31
N TYR A 213 9.89 -7.28 -4.09
CA TYR A 213 9.53 -6.23 -3.13
C TYR A 213 10.76 -5.37 -2.80
N SER A 214 11.87 -6.00 -2.39
CA SER A 214 13.09 -5.27 -2.02
C SER A 214 13.73 -4.52 -3.20
N HIS A 215 13.70 -5.07 -4.41
CA HIS A 215 14.20 -4.39 -5.60
C HIS A 215 13.34 -3.16 -5.94
N SER A 216 12.02 -3.27 -5.80
CA SER A 216 11.11 -2.12 -5.97
C SER A 216 11.34 -1.07 -4.89
N ILE A 217 11.45 -1.43 -3.62
CA ILE A 217 11.67 -0.46 -2.52
C ILE A 217 13.00 0.28 -2.72
N ILE A 218 14.08 -0.42 -3.07
CA ILE A 218 15.38 0.22 -3.40
C ILE A 218 15.23 1.15 -4.62
N THR A 219 14.57 0.70 -5.69
CA THR A 219 14.33 1.52 -6.88
C THR A 219 13.52 2.79 -6.55
N ASN A 220 12.46 2.68 -5.76
CA ASN A 220 11.61 3.78 -5.34
C ASN A 220 12.41 4.81 -4.51
N LEU A 221 13.18 4.36 -3.51
CA LEU A 221 14.05 5.23 -2.71
C LEU A 221 15.14 5.91 -3.57
N LEU A 222 15.73 5.19 -4.52
CA LEU A 222 16.72 5.77 -5.46
C LEU A 222 16.08 6.83 -6.39
N TYR A 223 14.79 6.70 -6.72
CA TYR A 223 14.01 7.67 -7.50
C TYR A 223 13.03 8.51 -6.66
N HIS A 224 13.49 8.98 -5.49
CA HIS A 224 12.90 10.08 -4.71
C HIS A 224 11.55 9.80 -4.04
N VAL A 225 11.13 8.53 -3.96
CA VAL A 225 9.90 8.13 -3.28
C VAL A 225 10.12 8.06 -1.77
N VAL A 226 9.22 8.67 -0.98
CA VAL A 226 9.40 8.90 0.47
C VAL A 226 8.81 7.81 1.37
N GLY A 227 8.04 6.88 0.80
CA GLY A 227 7.42 5.76 1.51
C GLY A 227 6.86 4.72 0.54
N TRP A 228 6.65 3.49 1.01
CA TRP A 228 6.22 2.36 0.18
C TRP A 228 5.24 1.47 0.96
N THR A 229 4.13 1.10 0.32
CA THR A 229 2.97 0.49 0.98
C THR A 229 2.59 -0.82 0.28
N ASP A 230 2.53 -1.90 1.05
CA ASP A 230 1.99 -3.19 0.63
C ASP A 230 0.45 -3.16 0.55
N TRP A 231 -0.14 -4.02 -0.28
CA TRP A 231 -1.59 -3.98 -0.54
C TRP A 231 -2.43 -4.67 0.53
N ASN A 232 -2.37 -6.00 0.62
CA ASN A 232 -3.15 -6.79 1.57
C ASN A 232 -2.23 -7.36 2.66
N LEU A 233 -2.39 -6.87 3.90
CA LEU A 233 -1.59 -7.28 5.06
C LEU A 233 -1.63 -8.80 5.33
N ALA A 234 -2.73 -9.47 4.97
CA ALA A 234 -2.88 -10.92 5.01
C ALA A 234 -3.94 -11.40 4.01
N LEU A 235 -3.76 -12.60 3.45
CA LEU A 235 -4.74 -13.29 2.59
C LEU A 235 -4.85 -14.79 2.95
N ASN A 236 -5.87 -15.48 2.44
CA ASN A 236 -5.97 -16.94 2.52
C ASN A 236 -5.02 -17.63 1.49
N PRO A 237 -4.86 -18.97 1.50
CA PRO A 237 -3.98 -19.67 0.55
C PRO A 237 -4.44 -19.66 -0.93
N GLU A 238 -5.63 -19.14 -1.23
CA GLU A 238 -6.15 -18.91 -2.59
C GLU A 238 -5.73 -17.52 -3.13
N GLY A 239 -5.40 -16.58 -2.24
CA GLY A 239 -5.12 -15.18 -2.56
C GLY A 239 -6.33 -14.25 -2.39
N GLY A 240 -7.27 -14.64 -1.52
CA GLY A 240 -8.51 -13.92 -1.24
C GLY A 240 -8.87 -13.88 0.26
N PRO A 241 -10.15 -13.65 0.62
CA PRO A 241 -11.31 -13.60 -0.28
C PRO A 241 -11.32 -12.36 -1.18
N ASN A 242 -11.73 -12.55 -2.44
CA ASN A 242 -11.95 -11.47 -3.40
C ASN A 242 -13.23 -11.76 -4.20
N TRP A 243 -14.17 -10.80 -4.25
CA TRP A 243 -15.52 -11.04 -4.78
C TRP A 243 -15.57 -11.22 -6.31
N VAL A 244 -14.59 -10.70 -7.05
CA VAL A 244 -14.39 -10.92 -8.50
C VAL A 244 -13.31 -11.96 -8.82
N ARG A 245 -12.74 -12.61 -7.78
CA ARG A 245 -11.60 -13.55 -7.89
C ARG A 245 -10.33 -12.92 -8.48
N ASN A 246 -10.13 -11.61 -8.31
CA ASN A 246 -8.86 -10.94 -8.58
C ASN A 246 -7.87 -11.25 -7.43
N PHE A 247 -7.40 -12.50 -7.39
CA PHE A 247 -6.57 -13.04 -6.31
C PHE A 247 -5.09 -12.72 -6.48
N VAL A 248 -4.39 -12.41 -5.38
CA VAL A 248 -2.98 -12.00 -5.36
C VAL A 248 -2.19 -12.67 -4.22
N ASP A 249 -0.88 -12.49 -4.13
CA ASP A 249 -0.08 -12.90 -2.97
C ASP A 249 -0.09 -11.81 -1.89
N SER A 250 0.25 -12.18 -0.65
CA SER A 250 0.38 -11.27 0.49
C SER A 250 1.60 -11.65 1.33
N PRO A 251 2.31 -10.72 2.00
CA PRO A 251 3.36 -11.05 2.95
C PRO A 251 2.96 -12.04 4.06
N ILE A 252 1.68 -12.20 4.38
CA ILE A 252 1.17 -13.18 5.33
C ILE A 252 0.02 -13.99 4.73
N ILE A 253 0.15 -15.33 4.74
CA ILE A 253 -0.91 -16.23 4.29
C ILE A 253 -1.52 -16.97 5.48
N VAL A 254 -2.81 -16.82 5.73
CA VAL A 254 -3.52 -17.36 6.90
C VAL A 254 -4.30 -18.62 6.52
N ASP A 255 -3.96 -19.74 7.15
CA ASP A 255 -4.70 -21.00 7.09
C ASP A 255 -5.59 -21.15 8.32
N ILE A 256 -6.84 -20.72 8.17
CA ILE A 256 -7.88 -20.75 9.20
C ILE A 256 -8.17 -22.19 9.65
N ALA A 257 -8.02 -23.19 8.78
CA ALA A 257 -8.29 -24.59 9.13
C ALA A 257 -7.19 -25.21 10.00
N LYS A 258 -6.04 -24.54 10.15
CA LYS A 258 -4.93 -24.94 11.04
C LYS A 258 -4.64 -23.94 12.16
N ASP A 259 -5.44 -22.88 12.31
CA ASP A 259 -5.16 -21.72 13.19
C ASP A 259 -3.69 -21.23 13.06
N THR A 260 -3.21 -21.14 11.82
CA THR A 260 -1.79 -20.94 11.48
C THR A 260 -1.64 -19.85 10.42
N PHE A 261 -0.55 -19.09 10.47
CA PHE A 261 -0.17 -18.16 9.41
C PHE A 261 1.28 -18.36 8.95
N TYR A 262 1.49 -18.19 7.65
CA TYR A 262 2.77 -18.34 6.98
C TYR A 262 3.32 -16.96 6.60
N LYS A 263 4.44 -16.55 7.22
CA LYS A 263 5.15 -15.33 6.86
C LYS A 263 5.99 -15.59 5.61
N GLN A 264 5.60 -15.00 4.50
CA GLN A 264 6.26 -15.15 3.19
C GLN A 264 7.64 -14.47 3.17
N PRO A 265 8.54 -14.80 2.23
CA PRO A 265 9.79 -14.05 2.01
C PRO A 265 9.56 -12.54 1.84
N MET A 266 8.45 -12.14 1.21
CA MET A 266 8.00 -10.75 1.09
C MET A 266 7.95 -10.01 2.44
N PHE A 267 7.47 -10.66 3.51
CA PHE A 267 7.45 -10.08 4.87
C PHE A 267 8.85 -9.70 5.34
N TYR A 268 9.82 -10.60 5.13
CA TYR A 268 11.19 -10.39 5.58
C TYR A 268 11.90 -9.34 4.71
N HIS A 269 11.74 -9.41 3.39
CA HIS A 269 12.29 -8.42 2.45
C HIS A 269 11.74 -7.01 2.70
N LEU A 270 10.44 -6.86 3.01
CA LEU A 270 9.86 -5.58 3.43
C LEU A 270 10.41 -5.16 4.81
N GLY A 271 10.52 -6.11 5.74
CA GLY A 271 11.11 -5.92 7.08
C GLY A 271 12.55 -5.39 7.08
N HIS A 272 13.36 -5.73 6.07
CA HIS A 272 14.72 -5.18 5.89
C HIS A 272 14.75 -3.65 5.70
N PHE A 273 13.62 -3.03 5.36
CA PHE A 273 13.43 -1.58 5.32
C PHE A 273 12.63 -1.10 6.52
N SER A 274 11.40 -1.59 6.71
CA SER A 274 10.45 -1.04 7.70
C SER A 274 10.89 -1.19 9.17
N LYS A 275 11.72 -2.18 9.49
CA LYS A 275 12.29 -2.35 10.83
C LYS A 275 13.48 -1.42 11.11
N PHE A 276 14.13 -0.91 10.06
CA PHE A 276 15.47 -0.33 10.13
C PHE A 276 15.58 1.06 9.47
N ILE A 277 14.48 1.61 8.97
CA ILE A 277 14.36 2.96 8.41
C ILE A 277 13.18 3.65 9.11
N PRO A 278 13.40 4.33 10.25
CA PRO A 278 12.35 5.09 10.93
C PRO A 278 11.90 6.31 10.12
N GLU A 279 10.71 6.83 10.42
CA GLU A 279 10.21 8.09 9.85
C GLU A 279 11.22 9.23 10.08
N GLY A 280 11.37 10.10 9.08
CA GLY A 280 12.38 11.18 9.08
C GLY A 280 13.79 10.75 8.66
N SER A 281 14.03 9.47 8.36
CA SER A 281 15.32 9.03 7.78
C SER A 281 15.54 9.64 6.39
N GLN A 282 16.74 10.17 6.13
CA GLN A 282 17.09 10.83 4.87
C GLN A 282 18.01 9.95 4.01
N ARG A 283 17.63 9.70 2.76
CA ARG A 283 18.45 8.95 1.81
C ARG A 283 19.67 9.75 1.35
N VAL A 284 20.87 9.21 1.57
CA VAL A 284 22.15 9.82 1.21
C VAL A 284 22.76 9.19 -0.05
N GLY A 285 23.86 9.76 -0.55
CA GLY A 285 24.58 9.23 -1.71
C GLY A 285 25.38 7.98 -1.35
N LEU A 286 25.19 6.90 -2.13
CA LEU A 286 26.02 5.70 -2.11
C LEU A 286 26.55 5.48 -3.53
N ALA A 287 27.87 5.52 -3.70
CA ALA A 287 28.53 5.34 -4.99
C ALA A 287 29.32 4.03 -5.00
N ALA A 288 29.08 3.18 -6.01
CA ALA A 288 29.90 2.00 -6.27
C ALA A 288 31.21 2.40 -6.97
N SER A 289 32.30 1.71 -6.65
CA SER A 289 33.60 1.84 -7.32
C SER A 289 33.57 1.34 -8.76
N GLU A 290 32.72 0.37 -9.06
CA GLU A 290 32.62 -0.30 -10.36
C GLU A 290 31.20 -0.83 -10.63
N LYS A 291 30.94 -1.23 -11.87
CA LYS A 291 29.68 -1.87 -12.25
C LYS A 291 29.56 -3.24 -11.59
N ASN A 292 28.46 -3.45 -10.89
CA ASN A 292 28.11 -4.70 -10.21
C ASN A 292 26.60 -4.97 -10.33
N ASP A 293 26.15 -6.15 -9.90
CA ASP A 293 24.76 -6.62 -10.02
C ASP A 293 23.97 -6.53 -8.69
N LEU A 294 24.45 -5.75 -7.71
CA LEU A 294 23.76 -5.53 -6.43
C LEU A 294 22.82 -4.32 -6.52
N ASP A 295 21.62 -4.44 -5.95
CA ASP A 295 20.78 -3.27 -5.65
C ASP A 295 21.11 -2.79 -4.23
N ALA A 296 21.44 -1.51 -4.04
CA ALA A 296 21.80 -0.97 -2.73
C ALA A 296 21.29 0.45 -2.50
N VAL A 297 21.00 0.79 -1.25
CA VAL A 297 20.58 2.15 -0.83
C VAL A 297 21.12 2.49 0.56
N ALA A 298 21.58 3.72 0.75
CA ALA A 298 22.05 4.25 2.03
C ALA A 298 21.13 5.37 2.54
N LEU A 299 20.83 5.35 3.84
CA LEU A 299 20.07 6.38 4.51
C LEU A 299 20.70 6.73 5.87
N MET A 300 20.43 7.94 6.33
CA MET A 300 20.77 8.47 7.65
C MET A 300 19.53 8.50 8.52
N HIS A 301 19.62 7.99 9.74
CA HIS A 301 18.54 8.12 10.74
C HIS A 301 18.50 9.53 11.34
N PRO A 302 17.38 9.96 11.93
CA PRO A 302 17.28 11.25 12.63
C PRO A 302 18.28 11.45 13.79
N ASP A 303 18.86 10.38 14.34
CA ASP A 303 19.88 10.43 15.41
C ASP A 303 21.33 10.54 14.87
N GLY A 304 21.53 10.52 13.55
CA GLY A 304 22.84 10.56 12.92
C GLY A 304 23.53 9.19 12.75
N SER A 305 22.86 8.09 13.08
CA SER A 305 23.32 6.74 12.70
C SER A 305 23.05 6.45 11.21
N ALA A 306 23.77 5.47 10.65
CA ALA A 306 23.67 5.08 9.25
C ALA A 306 22.97 3.72 9.09
N VAL A 307 22.18 3.59 8.02
CA VAL A 307 21.62 2.33 7.54
C VAL A 307 21.94 2.13 6.05
N VAL A 308 22.35 0.92 5.68
CA VAL A 308 22.50 0.50 4.28
C VAL A 308 21.79 -0.82 4.06
N VAL A 309 20.89 -0.88 3.08
CA VAL A 309 20.28 -2.12 2.61
C VAL A 309 20.97 -2.54 1.32
N VAL A 310 21.35 -3.81 1.22
CA VAL A 310 21.99 -4.42 0.05
C VAL A 310 21.23 -5.70 -0.31
N LEU A 311 20.87 -5.85 -1.59
CA LEU A 311 20.16 -6.98 -2.15
C LEU A 311 20.98 -7.58 -3.29
N ASN A 312 21.31 -8.87 -3.18
CA ASN A 312 21.92 -9.66 -4.24
C ASN A 312 20.87 -10.59 -4.87
N ARG A 313 20.44 -10.27 -6.09
CA ARG A 313 19.52 -11.11 -6.88
C ARG A 313 20.23 -12.14 -7.76
N SER A 314 21.56 -12.18 -7.73
CA SER A 314 22.36 -13.11 -8.54
C SER A 314 22.61 -14.44 -7.83
N SER A 315 23.01 -15.45 -8.61
CA SER A 315 23.46 -16.77 -8.13
C SER A 315 24.91 -16.81 -7.66
N LYS A 316 25.56 -15.66 -7.44
CA LYS A 316 26.98 -15.55 -7.08
C LYS A 316 27.13 -14.79 -5.78
N ASP A 317 28.04 -15.23 -4.92
CA ASP A 317 28.49 -14.44 -3.78
C ASP A 317 29.32 -13.25 -4.28
N VAL A 318 29.09 -12.07 -3.71
CA VAL A 318 29.80 -10.83 -4.06
C VAL A 318 30.49 -10.27 -2.81
N PRO A 319 31.82 -10.40 -2.68
CA PRO A 319 32.58 -9.67 -1.67
C PRO A 319 32.55 -8.17 -1.97
N PHE A 320 32.35 -7.33 -0.94
CA PHE A 320 32.36 -5.88 -1.09
C PHE A 320 32.71 -5.16 0.22
N THR A 321 33.07 -3.89 0.12
CA THR A 321 33.44 -3.05 1.27
C THR A 321 32.60 -1.78 1.28
N ILE A 322 31.84 -1.54 2.36
CA ILE A 322 31.15 -0.27 2.58
C ILE A 322 32.16 0.70 3.20
N LYS A 323 32.23 1.95 2.70
CA LYS A 323 33.07 3.01 3.27
C LYS A 323 32.21 4.14 3.81
N ASP A 324 32.33 4.43 5.10
CA ASP A 324 31.85 5.68 5.71
C ASP A 324 33.07 6.60 5.97
N PRO A 325 33.16 7.78 5.32
CA PRO A 325 34.28 8.71 5.54
C PRO A 325 34.50 9.15 7.00
N ALA A 326 33.50 9.01 7.89
CA ALA A 326 33.64 9.35 9.31
C ALA A 326 34.11 8.19 10.20
N VAL A 327 33.98 6.93 9.75
CA VAL A 327 34.15 5.73 10.60
C VAL A 327 35.19 4.76 10.05
N GLY A 328 35.32 4.65 8.72
CA GLY A 328 36.24 3.72 8.06
C GLY A 328 35.54 2.78 7.09
N PHE A 329 35.79 1.48 7.23
CA PHE A 329 35.42 0.44 6.27
C PHE A 329 34.73 -0.75 6.95
N LEU A 330 33.69 -1.27 6.32
CA LEU A 330 33.04 -2.54 6.68
C LEU A 330 33.25 -3.51 5.52
N GLU A 331 34.22 -4.43 5.68
CA GLU A 331 34.45 -5.54 4.74
C GLU A 331 33.42 -6.64 4.96
N THR A 332 32.78 -7.11 3.90
CA THR A 332 31.67 -8.06 4.00
C THR A 332 31.45 -8.82 2.68
N ILE A 333 30.44 -9.67 2.66
CA ILE A 333 30.01 -10.44 1.50
C ILE A 333 28.49 -10.36 1.39
N SER A 334 27.98 -10.27 0.16
CA SER A 334 26.56 -10.48 -0.14
C SER A 334 26.44 -11.85 -0.79
N PRO A 335 26.03 -12.91 -0.06
CA PRO A 335 25.84 -14.24 -0.63
C PRO A 335 24.86 -14.23 -1.81
N ALA A 336 24.92 -15.25 -2.66
CA ALA A 336 23.91 -15.49 -3.69
C ALA A 336 22.50 -15.44 -3.10
N TYR A 337 21.58 -14.78 -3.80
CA TYR A 337 20.17 -14.64 -3.40
C TYR A 337 19.97 -14.12 -1.95
N SER A 338 20.72 -13.11 -1.52
CA SER A 338 20.66 -12.54 -0.15
C SER A 338 20.08 -11.12 -0.09
N ILE A 339 19.59 -10.74 1.09
CA ILE A 339 19.32 -9.35 1.46
C ILE A 339 19.87 -9.06 2.86
N HIS A 340 20.69 -8.03 2.98
CA HIS A 340 21.34 -7.61 4.23
C HIS A 340 20.98 -6.16 4.56
N THR A 341 20.81 -5.86 5.86
CA THR A 341 20.71 -4.48 6.35
C THR A 341 21.82 -4.23 7.37
N TYR A 342 22.72 -3.30 7.06
CA TYR A 342 23.85 -2.90 7.88
C TYR A 342 23.48 -1.63 8.65
N LEU A 343 23.91 -1.56 9.92
CA LEU A 343 23.64 -0.44 10.84
C LEU A 343 24.91 -0.11 11.62
N TRP A 344 25.25 1.18 11.72
CA TRP A 344 26.36 1.63 12.58
C TRP A 344 26.16 3.07 13.08
N ARG A 345 26.80 3.37 14.22
CA ARG A 345 26.94 4.74 14.73
C ARG A 345 28.07 5.45 14.02
N ARG A 346 27.91 6.75 13.80
CA ARG A 346 28.91 7.62 13.14
C ARG A 346 29.71 8.50 14.10
N GLN A 347 29.29 8.52 15.37
CA GLN A 347 29.86 9.19 16.53
C GLN A 347 29.30 8.54 17.81
#